data_AF-A0A520R304-F1
#
_entry.id   AF-A0A520R304-F1
#
_cell.length_a   1.000
_cell.length_b   1.000
_cell.length_c   1.000
_cell.angle_alpha   90.00
_cell.angle_beta   90.00
_cell.angle_gamma   90.00
#
_symmetry.space_group_name_H-M   'P 1'
#
loop_
_entity.id
_entity.type
_entity.pdbx_description
1 polymer ?
#
loop_
_entity_poly.entity_id
_entity_poly.type
_entity_poly.pdbx_seq_one_letter_code
_entity_poly.pdbx_strand_id
1 'polypeptide(L)'
;MIEAPVNAQAAWILGPAHLDALDVDGRPLGERASARYEEAARREKVRTFGDARDATGLPCNHAALAQLRGAWTEILAWLRDLDADHPATVERMHRRAFTAVTQAPLLALRQGRVSVFSAALFKTALGFSDLLARLLLEGRVDATDPPPSVEALDAWLDAEPWLVGERQVCAGSREQIRAAWRALVETGRSPHAEPDVDALVELAALQAAAAGAARALVREARPDDSPCARLYLAEAPPRLVRSLLQVEGAGPVHAALLFADPPPSLRAFLAALPDPADPMALTAVDAALVACSADPLARLTRSGLRAPPPPPVG
;
A
#
# COMPACT_ATOMS: atom_id res chain seq x y z
N MET A 1 2.95 3.74 -19.46
CA MET A 1 2.01 2.69 -19.02
C MET A 1 2.11 1.54 -19.99
N ILE A 2 2.10 0.29 -19.53
CA ILE A 2 2.09 -0.89 -20.42
C ILE A 2 0.83 -0.80 -21.29
N GLU A 3 0.98 -0.59 -22.59
CA GLU A 3 -0.11 -0.23 -23.52
C GLU A 3 -0.93 -1.43 -24.03
N ALA A 4 -1.14 -2.43 -23.19
CA ALA A 4 -2.27 -3.31 -23.33
C ALA A 4 -3.31 -2.91 -22.25
N PRO A 5 -4.62 -3.11 -22.44
CA PRO A 5 -5.66 -2.90 -21.42
C PRO A 5 -5.52 -3.92 -20.26
N VAL A 6 -4.35 -3.97 -19.64
CA VAL A 6 -3.82 -4.93 -18.69
C VAL A 6 -3.24 -4.05 -17.58
N ASN A 7 -3.99 -3.47 -16.66
CA ASN A 7 -5.39 -3.55 -16.28
C ASN A 7 -5.62 -2.21 -15.56
N ALA A 8 -6.33 -1.28 -16.20
CA ALA A 8 -6.46 0.10 -15.70
C ALA A 8 -6.93 0.14 -14.23
N GLN A 9 -7.72 -0.86 -13.81
CA GLN A 9 -8.18 -1.05 -12.45
C GLN A 9 -7.02 -1.35 -11.49
N ALA A 10 -6.14 -2.30 -11.80
CA ALA A 10 -4.98 -2.61 -10.95
C ALA A 10 -4.02 -1.42 -10.86
N ALA A 11 -3.77 -0.74 -11.99
CA ALA A 11 -2.94 0.46 -12.01
C ALA A 11 -3.55 1.60 -11.18
N TRP A 12 -4.88 1.75 -11.20
CA TRP A 12 -5.59 2.75 -10.40
C TRP A 12 -5.58 2.43 -8.90
N ILE A 13 -5.81 1.16 -8.52
CA ILE A 13 -5.80 0.72 -7.11
C ILE A 13 -4.39 0.82 -6.51
N LEU A 14 -3.36 0.36 -7.23
CA LEU A 14 -1.98 0.29 -6.70
C LEU A 14 -1.21 1.61 -6.86
N GLY A 15 -1.55 2.39 -7.88
CA GLY A 15 -0.99 3.72 -8.14
C GLY A 15 -1.67 4.81 -7.32
N PRO A 16 -1.25 6.08 -7.46
CA PRO A 16 -1.76 7.19 -6.64
C PRO A 16 -3.18 7.65 -7.01
N ALA A 17 -3.71 7.26 -8.18
CA ALA A 17 -4.99 7.80 -8.67
C ALA A 17 -6.20 7.47 -7.78
N HIS A 18 -6.18 6.36 -7.02
CA HIS A 18 -7.25 6.05 -6.07
C HIS A 18 -7.38 7.06 -4.92
N LEU A 19 -6.33 7.86 -4.67
CA LEU A 19 -6.35 8.88 -3.62
C LEU A 19 -7.41 9.96 -3.87
N ASP A 20 -7.82 10.15 -5.13
CA ASP A 20 -8.89 11.07 -5.54
C ASP A 20 -10.30 10.48 -5.45
N ALA A 21 -10.43 9.19 -5.10
CA ALA A 21 -11.74 8.60 -4.85
C ALA A 21 -12.39 9.30 -3.65
N LEU A 22 -13.65 9.70 -3.81
CA LEU A 22 -14.43 10.34 -2.76
C LEU A 22 -15.26 9.32 -2.00
N ASP A 23 -15.40 9.53 -0.70
CA ASP A 23 -16.46 8.91 0.09
C ASP A 23 -17.83 9.55 -0.16
N VAL A 24 -18.87 8.95 0.42
CA VAL A 24 -20.26 9.42 0.31
C VAL A 24 -20.49 10.84 0.82
N ASP A 25 -19.58 11.39 1.62
CA ASP A 25 -19.62 12.76 2.12
C ASP A 25 -18.82 13.73 1.23
N GLY A 26 -18.29 13.24 0.10
CA GLY A 26 -17.53 14.03 -0.87
C GLY A 26 -16.08 14.27 -0.49
N ARG A 27 -15.53 13.51 0.46
CA ARG A 27 -14.16 13.69 0.93
C ARG A 27 -13.20 12.69 0.28
N PRO A 28 -12.01 13.12 -0.19
CA PRO A 28 -11.07 12.21 -0.83
C PRO A 28 -10.43 11.24 0.16
N LEU A 29 -10.03 10.07 -0.35
CA LEU A 29 -9.25 9.08 0.38
C LEU A 29 -7.88 9.62 0.80
N GLY A 30 -7.16 10.26 -0.13
CA GLY A 30 -5.78 10.67 0.06
C GLY A 30 -5.57 11.98 0.82
N GLU A 31 -6.64 12.64 1.28
CA GLU A 31 -6.53 13.93 1.97
C GLU A 31 -5.67 14.91 1.14
N ARG A 32 -4.61 15.52 1.70
CA ARG A 32 -3.72 16.46 0.99
C ARG A 32 -2.91 15.87 -0.17
N ALA A 33 -2.88 14.54 -0.32
CA ALA A 33 -2.30 13.88 -1.48
C ALA A 33 -3.28 13.78 -2.66
N SER A 34 -4.56 14.11 -2.46
CA SER A 34 -5.56 14.18 -3.52
C SER A 34 -5.57 15.55 -4.21
N ALA A 35 -5.72 15.55 -5.54
CA ALA A 35 -5.97 16.76 -6.31
C ALA A 35 -7.31 17.43 -5.93
N ARG A 36 -8.23 16.65 -5.36
CA ARG A 36 -9.58 17.06 -4.96
C ARG A 36 -9.66 17.54 -3.52
N TYR A 37 -8.53 17.67 -2.83
CA TYR A 37 -8.51 18.04 -1.41
C TYR A 37 -9.16 19.40 -1.13
N GLU A 38 -8.99 20.36 -2.05
CA GLU A 38 -9.52 21.71 -1.91
C GLU A 38 -11.06 21.76 -1.99
N GLU A 39 -11.70 20.77 -2.63
CA GLU A 39 -13.15 20.67 -2.84
C GLU A 39 -13.90 20.25 -1.55
N ALA A 40 -13.22 19.64 -0.58
CA ALA A 40 -13.84 19.06 0.60
C ALA A 40 -13.84 20.00 1.82
N ALA A 41 -14.76 19.77 2.77
CA ALA A 41 -14.76 20.46 4.05
C ALA A 41 -13.50 20.11 4.87
N ARG A 42 -12.74 21.13 5.25
CA ARG A 42 -11.45 21.00 5.93
C ARG A 42 -11.44 21.69 7.28
N ARG A 43 -10.80 21.03 8.25
CA ARG A 43 -10.51 21.63 9.54
C ARG A 43 -9.11 21.22 9.99
N GLU A 44 -8.13 21.96 9.54
CA GLU A 44 -6.74 21.71 9.91
C GLU A 44 -6.39 22.47 11.18
N LYS A 45 -5.69 21.81 12.10
CA LYS A 45 -5.04 22.50 13.23
C LYS A 45 -3.70 21.87 13.52
N VAL A 46 -2.74 22.74 13.83
CA VAL A 46 -1.52 22.35 14.54
C VAL A 46 -1.91 22.05 15.97
N ARG A 47 -1.46 20.90 16.49
CA ARG A 47 -1.72 20.46 17.85
C ARG A 47 -0.50 19.70 18.38
N THR A 48 -0.44 19.58 19.69
CA THR A 48 0.59 18.82 20.39
C THR A 48 0.06 17.41 20.68
N PHE A 49 0.81 16.39 20.28
CA PHE A 49 0.56 14.96 20.49
C PHE A 49 1.41 14.40 21.65
N GLY A 50 2.47 15.11 22.05
CA GLY A 50 3.42 14.67 23.05
C GLY A 50 4.41 13.63 22.53
N ASP A 51 4.66 13.59 21.22
CA ASP A 51 5.58 12.64 20.57
C ASP A 51 6.32 13.28 19.38
N ALA A 52 7.07 12.47 18.63
CA ALA A 52 7.93 12.92 17.52
C ALA A 52 7.20 13.76 16.46
N ARG A 53 5.86 13.69 16.38
CA ARG A 53 5.05 14.49 15.44
C ARG A 53 5.07 15.99 15.76
N ASP A 54 5.28 16.37 17.02
CA ASP A 54 5.20 17.77 17.45
C ASP A 54 6.28 18.65 16.83
N ALA A 55 7.48 18.09 16.64
CA ALA A 55 8.60 18.80 16.05
C ALA A 55 8.39 19.11 14.55
N THR A 56 7.46 18.42 13.88
CA THR A 56 7.20 18.61 12.44
C THR A 56 6.52 19.94 12.13
N GLY A 57 5.75 20.50 13.08
CA GLY A 57 4.93 21.69 12.88
C GLY A 57 3.80 21.52 11.85
N LEU A 58 3.65 20.33 11.26
CA LEU A 58 2.63 20.05 10.26
C LEU A 58 1.25 19.96 10.93
N PRO A 59 0.19 20.51 10.30
CA PRO A 59 -1.15 20.40 10.85
C PRO A 59 -1.66 18.96 10.74
N CYS A 60 -2.69 18.65 11.51
CA CYS A 60 -3.53 17.46 11.30
C CYS A 60 -4.91 17.87 10.78
N ASN A 61 -5.53 17.04 9.94
CA ASN A 61 -6.90 17.28 9.50
C ASN A 61 -7.90 16.73 10.52
N HIS A 62 -8.46 17.59 11.37
CA HIS A 62 -9.43 17.19 12.39
C HIS A 62 -10.73 16.63 11.78
N ALA A 63 -11.07 17.02 10.55
CA ALA A 63 -12.23 16.47 9.87
C ALA A 63 -12.06 14.97 9.60
N ALA A 64 -10.84 14.49 9.31
CA ALA A 64 -10.54 13.06 9.19
C ALA A 64 -10.76 12.34 10.52
N LEU A 65 -10.34 12.95 11.64
CA LEU A 65 -10.57 12.37 12.97
C LEU A 65 -12.07 12.25 13.31
N ALA A 66 -12.91 13.18 12.84
CA ALA A 66 -14.35 13.09 13.03
C ALA A 66 -14.94 11.86 12.31
N GLN A 67 -14.47 11.56 11.09
CA GLN A 67 -14.84 10.35 10.35
C GLN A 67 -14.44 9.08 11.12
N LEU A 68 -13.24 9.07 11.72
CA LEU A 68 -12.76 7.94 12.53
C LEU A 68 -13.62 7.71 13.78
N ARG A 69 -14.01 8.77 14.50
CA ARG A 69 -14.75 8.64 15.78
C ARG A 69 -16.07 7.89 15.65
N GLY A 70 -16.80 8.11 14.55
CA GLY A 70 -18.09 7.45 14.31
C GLY A 70 -17.98 5.96 14.02
N ALA A 71 -16.82 5.51 13.54
CA ALA A 71 -16.59 4.15 13.05
C ALA A 71 -15.53 3.37 13.87
N TRP A 72 -14.99 3.96 14.94
CA TRP A 72 -13.77 3.45 15.60
C TRP A 72 -13.89 2.00 16.08
N THR A 73 -14.98 1.65 16.77
CA THR A 73 -15.21 0.28 17.25
C THR A 73 -15.29 -0.71 16.09
N GLU A 74 -15.94 -0.33 15.00
CA GLU A 74 -16.08 -1.16 13.80
C GLU A 74 -14.74 -1.35 13.09
N ILE A 75 -13.92 -0.29 13.02
CA ILE A 75 -12.57 -0.33 12.43
C ILE A 75 -11.69 -1.31 13.21
N LEU A 76 -11.67 -1.20 14.55
CA LEU A 76 -10.89 -2.11 15.38
C LEU A 76 -11.37 -3.56 15.26
N ALA A 77 -12.69 -3.78 15.20
CA ALA A 77 -13.26 -5.10 14.97
C ALA A 77 -12.81 -5.67 13.61
N TRP A 78 -12.88 -4.87 12.55
CA TRP A 78 -12.49 -5.30 11.21
C TRP A 78 -11.00 -5.69 11.14
N LEU A 79 -10.12 -4.86 11.72
CA LEU A 79 -8.67 -5.12 11.74
C LEU A 79 -8.32 -6.37 12.55
N ARG A 80 -9.04 -6.60 13.65
CA ARG A 80 -8.91 -7.80 14.48
C ARG A 80 -9.37 -9.04 13.76
N ASP A 81 -10.52 -8.94 13.12
CA ASP A 81 -11.23 -10.10 12.64
C ASP A 81 -10.51 -10.61 11.36
N LEU A 82 -10.29 -9.81 10.32
CA LEU A 82 -9.76 -10.31 9.03
C LEU A 82 -8.62 -11.35 9.13
N ASP A 83 -8.72 -12.54 8.54
CA ASP A 83 -7.68 -13.60 8.58
C ASP A 83 -7.25 -14.06 10.00
N ALA A 84 -8.08 -13.88 11.04
CA ALA A 84 -7.70 -14.19 12.43
C ALA A 84 -7.46 -15.67 12.72
N ASP A 85 -7.87 -16.55 11.81
CA ASP A 85 -7.70 -17.99 11.89
C ASP A 85 -6.32 -18.47 11.39
N HIS A 86 -5.58 -17.59 10.72
CA HIS A 86 -4.20 -17.84 10.30
C HIS A 86 -3.22 -17.57 11.46
N PRO A 87 -2.02 -18.19 11.44
CA PRO A 87 -0.97 -17.93 12.43
C PRO A 87 -0.68 -16.44 12.60
N ALA A 88 -0.44 -16.02 13.84
CA ALA A 88 -0.08 -14.64 14.12
C ALA A 88 1.37 -14.39 13.69
N THR A 89 1.53 -13.82 12.50
CA THR A 89 2.83 -13.47 11.94
C THR A 89 2.86 -12.02 11.47
N VAL A 90 4.07 -11.49 11.24
CA VAL A 90 4.25 -10.16 10.62
C VAL A 90 3.61 -10.11 9.24
N GLU A 91 3.73 -11.17 8.43
CA GLU A 91 3.06 -11.25 7.12
C GLU A 91 1.55 -11.07 7.26
N ARG A 92 0.91 -11.77 8.20
CA ARG A 92 -0.53 -11.63 8.42
C ARG A 92 -0.90 -10.19 8.81
N MET A 93 -0.10 -9.54 9.67
CA MET A 93 -0.31 -8.12 10.00
C MET A 93 -0.20 -7.22 8.77
N HIS A 94 0.84 -7.43 7.95
CA HIS A 94 1.05 -6.67 6.73
C HIS A 94 -0.11 -6.87 5.75
N ARG A 95 -0.53 -8.12 5.53
CA ARG A 95 -1.69 -8.48 4.72
C ARG A 95 -2.95 -7.78 5.21
N ARG A 96 -3.28 -7.84 6.50
CA ARG A 96 -4.44 -7.14 7.08
C ARG A 96 -4.43 -5.64 6.81
N ALA A 97 -3.28 -5.00 7.07
CA ALA A 97 -3.13 -3.57 6.83
C ALA A 97 -3.23 -3.23 5.34
N PHE A 98 -2.67 -4.09 4.47
CA PHE A 98 -2.79 -3.96 3.01
C PHE A 98 -4.24 -4.11 2.55
N THR A 99 -4.97 -5.13 3.02
CA THR A 99 -6.39 -5.34 2.73
C THR A 99 -7.19 -4.09 3.10
N ALA A 100 -6.98 -3.55 4.31
CA ALA A 100 -7.68 -2.37 4.80
C ALA A 100 -7.51 -1.14 3.89
N VAL A 101 -6.33 -0.94 3.32
CA VAL A 101 -6.07 0.19 2.40
C VAL A 101 -6.50 -0.09 0.96
N THR A 102 -6.70 -1.35 0.58
CA THR A 102 -7.24 -1.69 -0.75
C THR A 102 -8.76 -1.75 -0.79
N GLN A 103 -9.43 -1.88 0.36
CA GLN A 103 -10.87 -2.06 0.41
C GLN A 103 -11.67 -0.88 -0.15
N ALA A 104 -11.27 0.35 0.20
CA ALA A 104 -11.94 1.53 -0.32
C ALA A 104 -11.78 1.69 -1.86
N PRO A 105 -10.57 1.56 -2.44
CA PRO A 105 -10.40 1.49 -3.89
C PRO A 105 -11.21 0.37 -4.57
N LEU A 106 -11.25 -0.84 -3.99
CA LEU A 106 -12.04 -1.95 -4.54
C LEU A 106 -13.55 -1.62 -4.56
N LEU A 107 -14.07 -1.08 -3.47
CA LEU A 107 -15.48 -0.65 -3.39
C LEU A 107 -15.79 0.46 -4.39
N ALA A 108 -14.89 1.43 -4.56
CA ALA A 108 -15.03 2.47 -5.57
C ALA A 108 -15.19 1.87 -6.97
N LEU A 109 -14.36 0.89 -7.35
CA LEU A 109 -14.46 0.25 -8.66
C LEU A 109 -15.66 -0.69 -8.81
N ARG A 110 -16.15 -1.34 -7.74
CA ARG A 110 -17.30 -2.25 -7.83
C ARG A 110 -18.65 -1.52 -7.79
N GLN A 111 -18.73 -0.48 -6.97
CA GLN A 111 -20.00 0.14 -6.60
C GLN A 111 -20.08 1.62 -6.99
N GLY A 112 -18.95 2.25 -7.36
CA GLY A 112 -18.88 3.68 -7.66
C GLY A 112 -19.03 4.58 -6.44
N ARG A 113 -18.96 4.00 -5.22
CA ARG A 113 -19.14 4.71 -3.95
C ARG A 113 -18.21 4.13 -2.90
N VAL A 114 -17.63 4.99 -2.07
CA VAL A 114 -16.83 4.60 -0.91
C VAL A 114 -17.59 5.00 0.36
N SER A 115 -17.83 4.05 1.26
CA SER A 115 -18.46 4.36 2.55
C SER A 115 -17.50 5.13 3.46
N VAL A 116 -18.05 5.95 4.37
CA VAL A 116 -17.25 6.64 5.39
C VAL A 116 -16.42 5.65 6.20
N PHE A 117 -16.99 4.48 6.54
CA PHE A 117 -16.27 3.39 7.20
C PHE A 117 -15.03 2.96 6.40
N SER A 118 -15.16 2.68 5.10
CA SER A 118 -14.04 2.21 4.28
C SER A 118 -12.98 3.28 4.07
N ALA A 119 -13.39 4.54 3.92
CA ALA A 119 -12.45 5.66 3.87
C ALA A 119 -11.72 5.88 5.20
N ALA A 120 -12.41 5.71 6.32
CA ALA A 120 -11.83 5.78 7.67
C ALA A 120 -10.87 4.61 7.94
N LEU A 121 -11.23 3.41 7.51
CA LEU A 121 -10.39 2.21 7.57
C LEU A 121 -9.11 2.39 6.74
N PHE A 122 -9.22 2.88 5.50
CA PHE A 122 -8.09 3.24 4.64
C PHE A 122 -7.11 4.17 5.37
N LYS A 123 -7.62 5.29 5.89
CA LYS A 123 -6.81 6.31 6.57
C LYS A 123 -6.15 5.79 7.84
N THR A 124 -6.84 4.89 8.56
CA THR A 124 -6.31 4.26 9.77
C THR A 124 -5.18 3.29 9.44
N ALA A 125 -5.34 2.50 8.38
CA ALA A 125 -4.42 1.42 8.03
C ALA A 125 -3.21 1.86 7.18
N LEU A 126 -3.30 3.00 6.49
CA LEU A 126 -2.26 3.48 5.56
C LEU A 126 -0.87 3.48 6.19
N GLY A 127 -0.73 4.12 7.35
CA GLY A 127 0.55 4.20 8.03
C GLY A 127 1.09 2.86 8.53
N PHE A 128 0.22 1.94 8.94
CA PHE A 128 0.64 0.59 9.36
C PHE A 128 1.09 -0.26 8.18
N SER A 129 0.38 -0.18 7.06
CA SER A 129 0.76 -0.92 5.85
C SER A 129 2.11 -0.43 5.31
N ASP A 130 2.37 0.88 5.36
CA ASP A 130 3.65 1.45 4.93
C ASP A 130 4.80 1.07 5.88
N LEU A 131 4.57 1.15 7.21
CA LEU A 131 5.52 0.73 8.23
C LEU A 131 5.89 -0.75 8.10
N LEU A 132 4.89 -1.64 8.06
CA LEU A 132 5.11 -3.08 8.01
C LEU A 132 5.81 -3.50 6.71
N ALA A 133 5.42 -2.93 5.57
CA ALA A 133 6.10 -3.17 4.31
C ALA A 133 7.58 -2.76 4.39
N ARG A 134 7.89 -1.59 4.94
CA ARG A 134 9.28 -1.13 5.08
C ARG A 134 10.09 -2.01 6.03
N LEU A 135 9.56 -2.40 7.18
CA LEU A 135 10.25 -3.31 8.11
C LEU A 135 10.61 -4.65 7.47
N LEU A 136 9.70 -5.23 6.68
CA LEU A 136 9.92 -6.47 5.93
C LEU A 136 10.96 -6.27 4.81
N LEU A 137 10.80 -5.20 4.02
CA LEU A 137 11.71 -4.89 2.90
C LEU A 137 13.13 -4.53 3.37
N GLU A 138 13.29 -3.96 4.56
CA GLU A 138 14.59 -3.69 5.20
C GLU A 138 15.18 -4.95 5.88
N GLY A 139 14.42 -6.05 5.97
CA GLY A 139 14.84 -7.26 6.68
C GLY A 139 14.97 -7.05 8.20
N ARG A 140 14.26 -6.06 8.77
CA ARG A 140 14.25 -5.79 10.23
C ARG A 140 13.42 -6.80 11.01
N VAL A 141 12.51 -7.47 10.32
CA VAL A 141 11.64 -8.55 10.80
C VAL A 141 11.46 -9.54 9.65
N ASP A 142 11.25 -10.81 9.97
CA ASP A 142 10.87 -11.85 9.01
C ASP A 142 9.34 -11.91 8.86
N ALA A 143 8.86 -12.28 7.66
CA ALA A 143 7.44 -12.50 7.39
C ALA A 143 6.81 -13.54 8.34
N THR A 144 7.59 -14.54 8.75
CA THR A 144 7.20 -15.64 9.64
C THR A 144 7.36 -15.34 11.13
N ASP A 145 8.00 -14.21 11.48
CA ASP A 145 8.19 -13.82 12.88
C ASP A 145 6.85 -13.62 13.59
N PRO A 146 6.80 -13.83 14.92
CA PRO A 146 5.63 -13.46 15.71
C PRO A 146 5.36 -11.96 15.64
N PRO A 147 4.13 -11.51 15.93
CA PRO A 147 3.75 -10.11 15.84
C PRO A 147 4.57 -9.25 16.82
N PRO A 148 5.09 -8.09 16.41
CA PRO A 148 5.88 -7.25 17.29
C PRO A 148 5.03 -6.63 18.41
N SER A 149 5.66 -6.41 19.56
CA SER A 149 4.96 -5.84 20.72
C SER A 149 4.61 -4.36 20.52
N VAL A 150 3.78 -3.82 21.40
CA VAL A 150 3.43 -2.39 21.39
C VAL A 150 4.66 -1.53 21.71
N GLU A 151 5.56 -2.03 22.55
CA GLU A 151 6.82 -1.35 22.89
C GLU A 151 7.75 -1.28 21.69
N ALA A 152 7.79 -2.32 20.85
CA ALA A 152 8.52 -2.30 19.58
C ALA A 152 7.94 -1.25 18.62
N LEU A 153 6.61 -1.20 18.48
CA LEU A 153 5.93 -0.15 17.72
C LEU A 153 6.32 1.24 18.26
N ASP A 154 6.25 1.44 19.57
CA ASP A 154 6.55 2.72 20.16
C ASP A 154 7.98 3.17 19.86
N ALA A 155 8.95 2.27 20.01
CA ALA A 155 10.35 2.53 19.68
C ALA A 155 10.53 2.89 18.20
N TRP A 156 9.81 2.24 17.27
CA TRP A 156 9.88 2.57 15.85
C TRP A 156 9.30 3.95 15.54
N LEU A 157 8.13 4.29 16.11
CA LEU A 157 7.50 5.60 15.95
C LEU A 157 8.34 6.75 16.53
N ASP A 158 9.19 6.46 17.51
CA ASP A 158 10.06 7.46 18.13
C ASP A 158 11.40 7.60 17.37
N ALA A 159 11.88 6.52 16.75
CA ALA A 159 13.12 6.51 15.97
C ALA A 159 12.96 7.17 14.59
N GLU A 160 11.79 7.04 13.98
CA GLU A 160 11.51 7.53 12.63
C GLU A 160 10.13 8.20 12.57
N PRO A 161 9.93 9.20 11.71
CA PRO A 161 8.68 9.96 11.60
C PRO A 161 7.59 9.16 10.87
N TRP A 162 7.31 7.95 11.32
CA TRP A 162 6.17 7.17 10.87
C TRP A 162 4.88 7.90 11.22
N LEU A 163 3.85 7.74 10.38
CA LEU A 163 2.56 8.43 10.53
C LEU A 163 2.65 9.97 10.38
N VAL A 164 3.78 10.49 9.89
CA VAL A 164 3.98 11.86 9.41
C VAL A 164 4.02 11.80 7.88
N GLY A 165 3.01 12.38 7.23
CA GLY A 165 3.04 12.60 5.79
C GLY A 165 3.77 13.89 5.44
N GLU A 166 4.12 14.09 4.17
CA GLU A 166 4.86 15.26 3.68
C GLU A 166 4.21 16.60 4.03
N ARG A 167 2.87 16.63 4.11
CA ARG A 167 2.09 17.87 4.29
C ARG A 167 1.23 17.89 5.56
N GLN A 168 1.06 16.75 6.23
CA GLN A 168 0.15 16.56 7.37
C GLN A 168 0.58 15.37 8.23
N VAL A 169 0.22 15.39 9.50
CA VAL A 169 0.39 14.23 10.41
C VAL A 169 -0.91 13.46 10.64
N CYS A 170 -0.77 12.19 11.02
CA CYS A 170 -1.90 11.37 11.48
C CYS A 170 -2.64 12.06 12.64
N ALA A 171 -3.97 12.12 12.53
CA ALA A 171 -4.82 12.84 13.49
C ALA A 171 -5.12 12.05 14.78
N GLY A 172 -4.77 10.76 14.84
CA GLY A 172 -5.04 9.87 15.97
C GLY A 172 -4.06 10.06 17.14
N SER A 173 -4.51 9.81 18.38
CA SER A 173 -3.62 9.79 19.55
C SER A 173 -2.72 8.54 19.56
N ARG A 174 -1.68 8.54 20.40
CA ARG A 174 -0.81 7.37 20.61
C ARG A 174 -1.62 6.15 21.05
N GLU A 175 -2.60 6.32 21.93
CA GLU A 175 -3.49 5.24 22.39
C GLU A 175 -4.35 4.67 21.26
N GLN A 176 -4.83 5.51 20.33
CA GLN A 176 -5.57 5.04 19.16
C GLN A 176 -4.66 4.21 18.24
N ILE A 177 -3.43 4.67 18.02
CA ILE A 177 -2.42 3.94 17.23
C ILE A 177 -2.11 2.59 17.88
N ARG A 178 -1.83 2.56 19.20
CA ARG A 178 -1.59 1.32 19.95
C ARG A 178 -2.79 0.38 19.93
N ALA A 179 -4.02 0.90 19.99
CA ALA A 179 -5.23 0.08 19.92
C ALA A 179 -5.40 -0.57 18.54
N ALA A 180 -5.18 0.17 17.46
CA ALA A 180 -5.20 -0.39 16.11
C ALA A 180 -4.09 -1.44 15.90
N TRP A 181 -2.89 -1.21 16.46
CA TRP A 181 -1.82 -2.20 16.45
C TRP A 181 -2.21 -3.50 17.15
N ARG A 182 -2.77 -3.42 18.35
CA ARG A 182 -3.25 -4.61 19.08
C ARG A 182 -4.31 -5.37 18.29
N ALA A 183 -5.24 -4.65 17.65
CA ALA A 183 -6.24 -5.28 16.79
C ALA A 183 -5.57 -6.09 15.66
N LEU A 184 -4.56 -5.54 14.97
CA LEU A 184 -3.83 -6.26 13.92
C LEU A 184 -3.14 -7.56 14.41
N VAL A 185 -2.80 -7.65 15.70
CA VAL A 185 -2.11 -8.80 16.32
C VAL A 185 -3.06 -9.93 16.71
N GLU A 186 -4.31 -9.60 17.06
CA GLU A 186 -5.25 -10.55 17.66
C GLU A 186 -5.60 -11.75 16.74
N THR A 187 -5.87 -12.91 17.35
CA THR A 187 -6.25 -14.18 16.72
C THR A 187 -7.69 -14.54 17.07
N GLY A 188 -8.38 -15.29 16.21
CA GLY A 188 -9.81 -15.57 16.38
C GLY A 188 -10.41 -16.38 15.23
N ARG A 189 -11.75 -16.46 15.17
CA ARG A 189 -12.48 -17.08 14.05
C ARG A 189 -13.12 -15.97 13.24
N SER A 190 -12.82 -15.89 11.95
CA SER A 190 -13.20 -14.70 11.17
C SER A 190 -13.22 -14.95 9.66
N PRO A 191 -13.91 -14.10 8.87
CA PRO A 191 -13.75 -14.06 7.42
C PRO A 191 -12.29 -13.96 6.95
N HIS A 192 -12.02 -14.67 5.86
CA HIS A 192 -10.82 -14.54 5.06
C HIS A 192 -10.86 -13.28 4.19
N ALA A 193 -9.68 -12.76 3.85
CA ALA A 193 -9.57 -11.72 2.82
C ALA A 193 -10.15 -12.18 1.48
N GLU A 194 -10.68 -11.23 0.72
CA GLU A 194 -11.21 -11.51 -0.61
C GLU A 194 -10.10 -11.91 -1.60
N PRO A 195 -10.35 -12.82 -2.56
CA PRO A 195 -9.35 -13.25 -3.55
C PRO A 195 -8.70 -12.11 -4.36
N ASP A 196 -9.38 -10.97 -4.48
CA ASP A 196 -8.84 -9.79 -5.13
C ASP A 196 -7.66 -9.19 -4.40
N VAL A 197 -7.65 -9.27 -3.08
CA VAL A 197 -6.56 -8.71 -2.29
C VAL A 197 -5.30 -9.54 -2.47
N ASP A 198 -5.43 -10.86 -2.56
CA ASP A 198 -4.31 -11.76 -2.88
C ASP A 198 -3.69 -11.44 -4.23
N ALA A 199 -4.53 -11.22 -5.25
CA ALA A 199 -4.03 -10.82 -6.56
C ALA A 199 -3.39 -9.42 -6.54
N LEU A 200 -3.93 -8.46 -5.78
CA LEU A 200 -3.38 -7.11 -5.66
C LEU A 200 -2.04 -7.07 -4.93
N VAL A 201 -1.88 -7.80 -3.83
CA VAL A 201 -0.60 -7.84 -3.10
C VAL A 201 0.49 -8.51 -3.95
N GLU A 202 0.13 -9.57 -4.68
CA GLU A 202 1.01 -10.24 -5.63
C GLU A 202 1.45 -9.31 -6.77
N LEU A 203 0.52 -8.57 -7.38
CA LEU A 203 0.83 -7.58 -8.41
C LEU A 203 1.69 -6.44 -7.89
N ALA A 204 1.42 -5.97 -6.68
CA ALA A 204 2.19 -4.91 -6.06
C ALA A 204 3.64 -5.37 -5.77
N ALA A 205 3.82 -6.63 -5.36
CA ALA A 205 5.14 -7.23 -5.20
C ALA A 205 5.87 -7.43 -6.55
N LEU A 206 5.18 -7.86 -7.60
CA LEU A 206 5.74 -7.95 -8.96
C LEU A 206 6.20 -6.58 -9.48
N GLN A 207 5.39 -5.53 -9.28
CA GLN A 207 5.76 -4.15 -9.63
C GLN A 207 7.00 -3.69 -8.86
N ALA A 208 7.06 -3.96 -7.55
CA ALA A 208 8.22 -3.63 -6.71
C ALA A 208 9.48 -4.38 -7.17
N ALA A 209 9.38 -5.68 -7.46
CA ALA A 209 10.48 -6.48 -7.97
C ALA A 209 10.98 -5.95 -9.32
N ALA A 210 10.07 -5.65 -10.25
CA ALA A 210 10.43 -5.09 -11.56
C ALA A 210 11.09 -3.71 -11.45
N ALA A 211 10.62 -2.83 -10.56
CA ALA A 211 11.27 -1.56 -10.29
C ALA A 211 12.67 -1.75 -9.67
N GLY A 212 12.83 -2.72 -8.76
CA GLY A 212 14.13 -3.09 -8.20
C GLY A 212 15.11 -3.63 -9.25
N ALA A 213 14.64 -4.40 -10.23
CA ALA A 213 15.44 -4.83 -11.37
C ALA A 213 15.81 -3.63 -12.26
N ALA A 214 14.84 -2.79 -12.60
CA ALA A 214 15.07 -1.58 -13.42
C ALA A 214 16.08 -0.62 -12.78
N ARG A 215 16.07 -0.46 -11.45
CA ARG A 215 17.06 0.34 -10.70
C ARG A 215 18.50 -0.08 -11.01
N ALA A 216 18.75 -1.39 -11.18
CA ALA A 216 20.08 -1.92 -11.48
C ALA A 216 20.47 -1.74 -12.96
N LEU A 217 19.48 -1.70 -13.86
CA LEU A 217 19.68 -1.73 -15.32
C LEU A 217 19.66 -0.35 -15.98
N VAL A 218 18.90 0.60 -15.43
CA VAL A 218 18.79 1.96 -15.98
C VAL A 218 20.02 2.76 -15.55
N ARG A 219 21.16 2.53 -16.20
CA ARG A 219 22.38 3.32 -15.98
C ARG A 219 22.76 4.23 -17.14
N GLU A 220 22.46 3.92 -18.40
CA GLU A 220 22.91 4.76 -19.54
C GLU A 220 21.89 4.70 -20.69
N ALA A 221 21.25 5.85 -20.99
CA ALA A 221 20.21 6.08 -22.03
C ALA A 221 18.87 5.33 -21.87
N ARG A 222 17.79 6.13 -21.72
CA ARG A 222 16.43 5.68 -21.40
C ARG A 222 15.66 5.25 -22.65
N PRO A 223 15.12 4.02 -22.74
CA PRO A 223 13.95 3.79 -23.56
C PRO A 223 12.72 4.23 -22.74
N ASP A 224 12.13 5.37 -23.08
CA ASP A 224 10.92 5.93 -22.46
C ASP A 224 9.70 4.97 -22.52
N ASP A 225 9.81 3.88 -23.28
CA ASP A 225 8.76 2.89 -23.49
C ASP A 225 8.74 1.72 -22.52
N SER A 226 9.83 1.46 -21.80
CA SER A 226 9.91 0.29 -20.89
C SER A 226 8.96 0.43 -19.69
N PRO A 227 8.01 -0.51 -19.50
CA PRO A 227 7.20 -0.63 -18.29
C PRO A 227 7.96 -0.54 -16.96
N CYS A 228 9.00 -1.35 -16.77
CA CYS A 228 9.71 -1.42 -15.50
C CYS A 228 10.56 -0.16 -15.25
N ALA A 229 11.13 0.44 -16.30
CA ALA A 229 11.80 1.73 -16.19
C ALA A 229 10.81 2.84 -15.77
N ARG A 230 9.58 2.84 -16.30
CA ARG A 230 8.53 3.78 -15.90
C ARG A 230 8.12 3.62 -14.43
N LEU A 231 8.06 2.38 -13.91
CA LEU A 231 7.80 2.14 -12.48
C LEU A 231 8.92 2.72 -11.61
N TYR A 232 10.18 2.56 -12.03
CA TYR A 232 11.35 3.08 -11.32
C TYR A 232 11.46 4.61 -11.39
N LEU A 233 11.20 5.21 -12.55
CA LEU A 233 11.39 6.64 -12.82
C LEU A 233 10.14 7.50 -12.55
N ALA A 234 9.01 6.90 -12.18
CA ALA A 234 7.79 7.64 -11.92
C ALA A 234 7.98 8.65 -10.78
N GLU A 235 7.45 9.87 -10.96
CA GLU A 235 7.43 10.89 -9.91
C GLU A 235 6.61 10.43 -8.70
N ALA A 236 5.50 9.72 -8.95
CA ALA A 236 4.64 9.13 -7.93
C ALA A 236 4.45 7.62 -8.21
N PRO A 237 5.44 6.77 -7.87
CA PRO A 237 5.36 5.34 -8.14
C PRO A 237 4.32 4.66 -7.23
N PRO A 238 3.86 3.44 -7.58
CA PRO A 238 3.04 2.63 -6.70
C PRO A 238 3.65 2.47 -5.30
N ARG A 239 2.80 2.32 -4.29
CA ARG A 239 3.22 2.43 -2.88
C ARG A 239 4.33 1.46 -2.47
N LEU A 240 4.21 0.17 -2.82
CA LEU A 240 5.27 -0.82 -2.51
C LEU A 240 6.54 -0.61 -3.35
N VAL A 241 6.41 -0.08 -4.58
CA VAL A 241 7.58 0.36 -5.37
C VAL A 241 8.31 1.47 -4.64
N ARG A 242 7.58 2.49 -4.16
CA ARG A 242 8.15 3.59 -3.37
C ARG A 242 8.89 3.06 -2.13
N SER A 243 8.25 2.19 -1.36
CA SER A 243 8.86 1.61 -0.15
C SER A 243 10.14 0.82 -0.48
N LEU A 244 10.14 0.02 -1.54
CA LEU A 244 11.33 -0.73 -1.95
C LEU A 244 12.46 0.21 -2.40
N LEU A 245 12.16 1.25 -3.16
CA LEU A 245 13.17 2.20 -3.66
C LEU A 245 13.80 3.05 -2.55
N GLN A 246 13.11 3.24 -1.42
CA GLN A 246 13.65 3.89 -0.22
C GLN A 246 14.67 3.04 0.54
N VAL A 247 14.66 1.71 0.33
CA VAL A 247 15.65 0.82 0.94
C VAL A 247 16.93 0.87 0.10
N GLU A 248 18.02 1.32 0.72
CA GLU A 248 19.33 1.40 0.08
C GLU A 248 19.79 0.01 -0.35
N GLY A 249 20.23 -0.12 -1.61
CA GLY A 249 20.68 -1.40 -2.16
C GLY A 249 19.56 -2.43 -2.43
N ALA A 250 18.29 -2.11 -2.14
CA ALA A 250 17.20 -3.03 -2.46
C ALA A 250 17.08 -3.28 -3.96
N GLY A 251 17.07 -4.57 -4.28
CA GLY A 251 16.90 -5.14 -5.62
C GLY A 251 15.65 -6.03 -5.72
N PRO A 252 15.45 -6.73 -6.84
CA PRO A 252 14.19 -7.41 -7.14
C PRO A 252 13.79 -8.47 -6.10
N VAL A 253 14.76 -9.18 -5.52
CA VAL A 253 14.52 -10.23 -4.52
C VAL A 253 13.90 -9.73 -3.22
N HIS A 254 14.02 -8.43 -2.89
CA HIS A 254 13.48 -7.90 -1.64
C HIS A 254 11.95 -7.96 -1.61
N ALA A 255 11.28 -7.90 -2.76
CA ALA A 255 9.83 -8.06 -2.82
C ALA A 255 9.33 -9.42 -2.28
N ALA A 256 10.18 -10.46 -2.30
CA ALA A 256 9.85 -11.75 -1.72
C ALA A 256 9.78 -11.74 -0.19
N LEU A 257 10.45 -10.77 0.48
CA LEU A 257 10.44 -10.63 1.94
C LEU A 257 9.06 -10.25 2.50
N LEU A 258 8.12 -9.87 1.64
CA LEU A 258 6.73 -9.59 2.04
C LEU A 258 5.93 -10.85 2.40
N PHE A 259 6.45 -12.05 2.09
CA PHE A 259 5.74 -13.32 2.18
C PHE A 259 6.59 -14.36 2.93
N ALA A 260 5.95 -15.22 3.73
CA ALA A 260 6.57 -16.43 4.25
C ALA A 260 6.84 -17.43 3.11
N ASP A 261 5.90 -17.54 2.18
CA ASP A 261 6.08 -18.26 0.91
C ASP A 261 5.68 -17.37 -0.27
N PRO A 262 6.65 -16.93 -1.10
CA PRO A 262 6.36 -16.05 -2.24
C PRO A 262 5.40 -16.70 -3.26
N PRO A 263 4.43 -15.97 -3.83
CA PRO A 263 3.49 -16.54 -4.78
C PRO A 263 4.19 -17.08 -6.05
N PRO A 264 3.60 -18.08 -6.74
CA PRO A 264 4.20 -18.70 -7.93
C PRO A 264 4.64 -17.71 -9.01
N SER A 265 3.86 -16.67 -9.27
CA SER A 265 4.19 -15.64 -10.25
C SER A 265 5.43 -14.83 -9.87
N LEU A 266 5.59 -14.48 -8.59
CA LEU A 266 6.77 -13.77 -8.11
C LEU A 266 8.01 -14.67 -8.18
N ARG A 267 7.90 -15.94 -7.79
CA ARG A 267 8.99 -16.91 -7.96
C ARG A 267 9.39 -17.07 -9.42
N ALA A 268 8.42 -17.19 -10.32
CA ALA A 268 8.66 -17.29 -11.76
C ALA A 268 9.31 -16.02 -12.32
N PHE A 269 8.86 -14.84 -11.89
CA PHE A 269 9.44 -13.56 -12.28
C PHE A 269 10.91 -13.47 -11.86
N LEU A 270 11.21 -13.77 -10.59
CA LEU A 270 12.57 -13.73 -10.05
C LEU A 270 13.50 -14.73 -10.76
N ALA A 271 12.99 -15.93 -11.09
CA ALA A 271 13.74 -16.93 -11.83
C ALA A 271 13.98 -16.55 -13.31
N ALA A 272 13.14 -15.68 -13.88
CA ALA A 272 13.23 -15.20 -15.25
C ALA A 272 14.07 -13.92 -15.40
N LEU A 273 14.66 -13.40 -14.30
CA LEU A 273 15.49 -12.20 -14.37
C LEU A 273 16.76 -12.47 -15.20
N PRO A 274 17.08 -11.59 -16.15
CA PRO A 274 18.25 -11.73 -17.00
C PRO A 274 19.54 -11.41 -16.23
N ASP A 275 20.68 -11.76 -16.82
CA ASP A 275 21.97 -11.22 -16.40
C ASP A 275 21.95 -9.69 -16.57
N PRO A 276 22.27 -8.89 -15.53
CA PRO A 276 22.32 -7.43 -15.65
C PRO A 276 23.31 -6.92 -16.70
N ALA A 277 24.28 -7.73 -17.14
CA ALA A 277 25.20 -7.40 -18.23
C ALA A 277 24.59 -7.57 -19.64
N ASP A 278 23.40 -8.18 -19.76
CA ASP A 278 22.73 -8.36 -21.05
C ASP A 278 22.20 -7.01 -21.58
N PRO A 279 22.56 -6.58 -22.80
CA PRO A 279 22.02 -5.36 -23.40
C PRO A 279 20.50 -5.37 -23.61
N MET A 280 19.86 -6.55 -23.63
CA MET A 280 18.41 -6.73 -23.69
C MET A 280 17.76 -6.98 -22.33
N ALA A 281 18.52 -6.87 -21.22
CA ALA A 281 18.03 -7.17 -19.87
C ALA A 281 16.72 -6.43 -19.54
N LEU A 282 16.63 -5.14 -19.86
CA LEU A 282 15.44 -4.35 -19.55
C LEU A 282 14.20 -4.86 -20.30
N THR A 283 14.34 -5.21 -21.58
CA THR A 283 13.27 -5.81 -22.39
C THR A 283 12.85 -7.18 -21.87
N ALA A 284 13.81 -8.00 -21.42
CA ALA A 284 13.51 -9.29 -20.82
C ALA A 284 12.76 -9.16 -19.48
N VAL A 285 13.13 -8.18 -18.64
CA VAL A 285 12.39 -7.86 -17.40
C VAL A 285 10.95 -7.44 -17.72
N ASP A 286 10.74 -6.61 -18.73
CA ASP A 286 9.39 -6.20 -19.16
C ASP A 286 8.55 -7.39 -19.62
N ALA A 287 9.12 -8.28 -20.43
CA ALA A 287 8.45 -9.49 -20.88
C ALA A 287 8.09 -10.42 -19.71
N ALA A 288 9.01 -10.60 -18.75
CA ALA A 288 8.78 -11.38 -17.54
C ALA A 288 7.67 -10.77 -16.67
N LEU A 289 7.66 -9.45 -16.49
CA LEU A 289 6.62 -8.75 -15.72
C LEU A 289 5.23 -8.96 -16.35
N VAL A 290 5.11 -8.81 -17.68
CA VAL A 290 3.85 -9.03 -18.40
C VAL A 290 3.38 -10.47 -18.26
N ALA A 291 4.26 -11.44 -18.49
CA ALA A 291 3.93 -12.85 -18.41
C ALA A 291 3.49 -13.26 -16.99
N CYS A 292 4.24 -12.84 -15.97
CA CYS A 292 3.97 -13.22 -14.58
C CYS A 292 2.77 -12.48 -13.99
N SER A 293 2.40 -11.32 -14.53
CA SER A 293 1.19 -10.60 -14.12
C SER A 293 -0.10 -11.19 -14.68
N ALA A 294 -0.03 -12.07 -15.69
CA ALA A 294 -1.21 -12.53 -16.42
C ALA A 294 -2.25 -13.25 -15.52
N ASP A 295 -1.81 -14.17 -14.65
CA ASP A 295 -2.71 -14.88 -13.73
C ASP A 295 -3.36 -13.96 -12.68
N PRO A 296 -2.61 -13.20 -11.86
CA PRO A 296 -3.24 -12.35 -10.85
C PRO A 296 -4.14 -11.28 -11.49
N LEU A 297 -3.81 -10.78 -12.69
CA LEU A 297 -4.71 -9.89 -13.43
C LEU A 297 -5.99 -10.59 -13.88
N ALA A 298 -5.92 -11.82 -14.37
CA ALA A 298 -7.10 -12.60 -14.73
C ALA A 298 -7.98 -12.93 -13.51
N ARG A 299 -7.39 -13.12 -12.32
CA ARG A 299 -8.13 -13.21 -11.05
C ARG A 299 -8.90 -11.92 -10.75
N LEU A 300 -8.25 -10.76 -10.83
CA LEU A 300 -8.91 -9.46 -10.62
C LEU A 300 -10.03 -9.17 -11.63
N THR A 301 -9.81 -9.48 -12.90
CA THR A 301 -10.81 -9.23 -13.95
C THR A 301 -12.09 -10.05 -13.71
N ARG A 302 -11.98 -11.26 -13.18
CA ARG A 302 -13.13 -12.12 -12.88
C ARG A 302 -14.01 -11.58 -11.75
N SER A 303 -13.51 -10.65 -10.95
CA SER A 303 -14.21 -10.10 -9.79
C SER A 303 -15.12 -8.92 -10.09
N GLY A 304 -15.30 -8.59 -11.38
CA GLY A 304 -16.32 -7.63 -11.81
C GLY A 304 -16.00 -6.17 -11.51
N LEU A 305 -14.71 -5.80 -11.44
CA LEU A 305 -14.28 -4.41 -11.27
C LEU A 305 -14.68 -3.56 -12.48
N ARG A 306 -15.30 -2.40 -12.25
CA ARG A 306 -15.63 -1.44 -13.33
C ARG A 306 -14.37 -0.68 -13.75
N ALA A 307 -14.47 0.00 -14.89
CA ALA A 307 -13.41 0.91 -15.33
C ALA A 307 -13.17 2.01 -14.27
N PRO A 308 -11.91 2.44 -14.08
CA PRO A 308 -11.61 3.56 -13.20
C PRO A 308 -12.35 4.83 -13.63
N PRO A 309 -12.70 5.72 -12.69
CA PRO A 309 -13.15 7.06 -13.05
C PRO A 309 -12.03 7.80 -13.81
N PRO A 310 -12.38 8.71 -14.73
CA PRO A 310 -11.39 9.55 -15.39
C PRO A 310 -10.61 10.35 -14.34
N PRO A 311 -9.34 10.68 -14.61
CA PRO A 311 -8.58 11.57 -13.73
C PRO A 311 -9.31 12.92 -13.60
N PRO A 312 -9.18 13.61 -12.45
CA PRO A 312 -9.74 14.95 -12.30
C PRO A 312 -9.21 15.88 -13.40
N VAL A 313 -10.09 16.71 -13.95
CA VAL A 313 -9.68 17.74 -14.92
C VAL A 313 -8.97 18.83 -14.12
N GLY A 314 -7.67 19.00 -14.37
CA GLY A 314 -6.84 20.06 -13.80
C GLY A 314 -7.08 21.40 -14.46
#